data_AF-A0A1V5NCC5-F1
#
_entry.id   AF-A0A1V5NCC5-F1
#
_cell.length_a   1.000
_cell.length_b   1.000
_cell.length_c   1.000
_cell.angle_alpha   90.00
_cell.angle_beta   90.00
_cell.angle_gamma   90.00
#
_symmetry.space_group_name_H-M   'P 1'
#
loop_
_entity.id
_entity.type
_entity.pdbx_description
1 polymer ?
#
loop_
_entity_poly.entity_id
_entity_poly.type
_entity_poly.pdbx_seq_one_letter_code
_entity_poly.pdbx_strand_id
1 'polypeptide(L)'
;MFNLEVVFSGPNREADDVIEKLIQQNTAPRNLSVISSDRRIKQAAEKRKATPVDCVDFWMKVLKQIEKKQKQQAEPQEKFIGLTNAETEYWLREFGFIK
;
A
#
# COMPACT_ATOMS: atom_id res chain seq x y z
N MET A 1 -11.44 2.87 -8.29
CA MET A 1 -12.32 2.42 -7.19
C MET A 1 -11.43 2.30 -5.95
N PHE A 2 -11.62 3.13 -4.93
CA PHE A 2 -10.85 3.00 -3.70
C PHE A 2 -11.54 1.96 -2.82
N ASN A 3 -10.98 0.75 -2.76
CA ASN A 3 -11.50 -0.36 -1.95
C ASN A 3 -11.01 -0.25 -0.50
N LEU A 4 -11.25 0.90 0.15
CA LEU A 4 -10.95 1.10 1.57
C LEU A 4 -12.26 1.28 2.34
N GLU A 5 -12.54 0.33 3.22
CA GLU A 5 -13.63 0.43 4.18
C GLU A 5 -13.04 0.66 5.57
N VAL A 6 -13.59 1.62 6.30
CA VAL A 6 -13.18 1.94 7.67
C VAL A 6 -14.35 1.64 8.59
N VAL A 7 -14.11 0.77 9.58
CA VAL A 7 -15.13 0.32 10.55
C VAL A 7 -14.71 0.75 11.95
N PHE A 8 -15.64 1.35 12.69
CA PHE A 8 -15.45 1.73 14.09
C PHE A 8 -16.12 0.70 15.01
N SER A 9 -15.50 0.39 16.16
CA SER A 9 -16.03 -0.64 17.08
C SER A 9 -17.34 -0.24 17.75
N GLY A 10 -17.57 1.06 17.95
CA GLY A 10 -18.74 1.61 18.63
C GLY A 10 -18.62 1.55 20.16
N PRO A 11 -19.65 2.02 20.88
CA PRO A 11 -19.66 2.00 22.34
C PRO A 11 -19.81 0.56 22.86
N ASN A 12 -19.12 0.23 23.96
CA ASN A 12 -19.13 -1.06 24.64
C ASN A 12 -18.62 -2.27 23.80
N ARG A 13 -17.79 -2.05 22.79
CA ARG A 13 -17.10 -3.13 22.07
C ARG A 13 -15.64 -2.78 21.79
N GLU A 14 -14.79 -3.78 21.91
CA GLU A 14 -13.39 -3.66 21.51
C GLU A 14 -13.24 -3.84 20.01
N ALA A 15 -12.15 -3.32 19.45
CA ALA A 15 -11.80 -3.55 18.05
C ALA A 15 -11.70 -5.05 17.75
N ASP A 16 -11.18 -5.82 18.70
CA ASP A 16 -10.98 -7.27 18.55
C ASP A 16 -12.29 -8.01 18.29
N ASP A 17 -13.35 -7.69 19.03
CA ASP A 17 -14.65 -8.33 18.87
C ASP A 17 -15.25 -8.06 17.48
N VAL A 18 -15.03 -6.85 16.95
CA VAL A 18 -15.48 -6.48 15.60
C VAL A 18 -14.68 -7.21 14.53
N ILE A 19 -13.36 -7.29 14.68
CA ILE A 19 -12.48 -7.99 13.74
C ILE A 19 -12.81 -9.48 13.71
N GLU A 20 -12.97 -10.13 14.88
CA GLU A 20 -13.37 -11.53 14.95
C GLU A 20 -14.70 -11.80 14.26
N LYS A 21 -15.69 -10.91 14.44
CA LYS A 21 -16.97 -10.99 13.76
C LYS A 21 -16.81 -10.88 12.23
N LEU A 22 -16.01 -9.95 11.75
CA LEU A 22 -15.74 -9.79 10.30
C LEU A 22 -15.07 -11.04 9.71
N ILE A 23 -14.11 -11.63 10.43
CA ILE A 23 -13.47 -12.90 10.04
C ILE A 23 -14.50 -14.02 9.96
N GLN A 24 -15.40 -14.13 10.95
CA GLN A 24 -16.43 -15.17 10.98
C GLN A 24 -17.45 -15.02 9.86
N GLN A 25 -17.88 -13.79 9.57
CA GLN A 25 -18.89 -13.50 8.55
C GLN A 25 -18.38 -13.66 7.12
N ASN A 26 -17.06 -13.71 6.91
CA ASN A 26 -16.48 -13.87 5.59
C ASN A 26 -16.82 -15.26 5.00
N THR A 27 -17.34 -15.26 3.77
CA THR A 27 -17.79 -16.46 3.05
C THR A 27 -16.65 -17.24 2.38
N ALA A 28 -15.49 -16.62 2.15
CA ALA A 28 -14.32 -17.22 1.50
C ALA A 28 -13.05 -17.04 2.34
N PRO A 29 -12.97 -17.65 3.54
CA PRO A 29 -11.91 -17.36 4.50
C PRO A 29 -10.51 -17.78 4.02
N ARG A 30 -10.40 -18.78 3.14
CA ARG A 30 -9.10 -19.17 2.54
C ARG A 30 -8.45 -18.08 1.69
N ASN A 31 -9.25 -17.12 1.21
CA ASN A 31 -8.77 -15.97 0.45
C ASN A 31 -8.70 -14.69 1.30
N LEU A 32 -9.00 -14.79 2.59
CA LEU A 32 -8.91 -13.68 3.53
C LEU A 32 -7.52 -13.66 4.18
N SER A 33 -6.84 -12.51 4.09
CA SER A 33 -5.62 -12.24 4.84
C SER A 33 -5.94 -11.29 5.99
N VAL A 34 -5.51 -11.62 7.20
CA VAL A 34 -5.73 -10.82 8.40
C VAL A 34 -4.38 -10.32 8.89
N ILE A 35 -4.16 -9.00 8.85
CA ILE A 35 -2.92 -8.37 9.29
C ILE A 35 -3.13 -7.84 10.70
N SER A 36 -2.40 -8.38 11.69
CA SER A 36 -2.43 -7.90 13.07
C SER A 36 -1.16 -8.32 13.81
N SER A 37 -0.77 -7.58 14.85
CA SER A 37 0.26 -8.01 15.82
C SER A 37 -0.34 -8.80 16.98
N ASP A 38 -1.66 -8.72 17.17
CA ASP A 38 -2.36 -9.36 18.28
C ASP A 38 -2.51 -10.88 18.05
N ARG A 39 -2.20 -11.66 19.10
CA ARG A 39 -2.25 -13.13 19.03
C ARG A 39 -3.68 -13.68 19.03
N ARG A 40 -4.63 -13.01 19.70
CA ARG A 40 -6.06 -13.37 19.73
C ARG A 40 -6.64 -13.31 18.32
N ILE A 41 -6.36 -12.23 17.59
CA ILE A 41 -6.84 -12.06 16.21
C ILE A 41 -6.19 -13.04 15.25
N LYS A 42 -4.87 -13.29 15.36
CA LYS A 42 -4.20 -14.32 14.56
C LYS A 42 -4.82 -15.70 14.77
N GLN A 43 -5.10 -16.08 16.02
CA GLN A 43 -5.77 -17.34 16.33
C GLN A 43 -7.19 -17.42 15.77
N ALA A 44 -7.95 -16.33 15.79
CA ALA A 44 -9.29 -16.28 15.20
C ALA A 44 -9.24 -16.48 13.67
N ALA A 45 -8.27 -15.87 13.00
CA ALA A 45 -8.02 -16.06 11.57
C ALA A 45 -7.65 -17.52 11.24
N GLU A 46 -6.71 -18.11 11.98
CA GLU A 46 -6.28 -19.51 11.81
C GLU A 46 -7.43 -20.49 12.01
N LYS A 47 -8.23 -20.31 13.07
CA LYS A 47 -9.41 -21.14 13.35
C LYS A 47 -10.39 -21.14 12.18
N ARG A 48 -10.51 -20.02 11.46
CA ARG A 48 -11.39 -19.88 10.29
C ARG A 48 -10.72 -20.30 8.98
N LYS A 49 -9.46 -20.74 9.01
CA LYS A 49 -8.62 -21.07 7.83
C LYS A 49 -8.28 -19.86 6.96
N ALA A 50 -8.30 -18.66 7.54
CA ALA A 50 -7.75 -17.45 6.95
C ALA A 50 -6.23 -17.40 7.15
N THR A 51 -5.56 -16.54 6.37
CA THR A 51 -4.11 -16.36 6.46
C THR A 51 -3.79 -15.26 7.48
N PRO A 52 -3.27 -15.59 8.67
CA PRO A 52 -2.74 -14.57 9.58
C PRO A 52 -1.42 -14.02 9.01
N VAL A 53 -1.22 -12.70 9.11
CA VAL A 53 0.00 -12.02 8.68
C VAL A 53 0.45 -11.08 9.79
N ASP A 54 1.74 -11.10 10.11
CA ASP A 54 2.31 -10.15 11.07
C ASP A 54 2.40 -8.73 10.48
N CYS A 55 2.15 -7.72 11.32
CA CYS A 55 2.19 -6.32 10.92
C CYS A 55 3.57 -5.90 10.37
N VAL A 56 4.66 -6.35 11.00
CA VAL A 56 6.02 -5.97 10.60
C VAL A 56 6.36 -6.62 9.26
N ASP A 57 6.03 -7.90 9.11
CA ASP A 57 6.24 -8.62 7.85
C ASP A 57 5.42 -8.02 6.70
N PHE A 58 4.17 -7.65 6.97
CA PHE A 58 3.33 -6.97 6.01
C PHE A 58 3.92 -5.62 5.62
N TRP A 59 4.33 -4.81 6.60
CA TRP A 59 4.93 -3.50 6.37
C TRP A 59 6.20 -3.59 5.51
N MET A 60 7.10 -4.54 5.81
CA MET A 60 8.30 -4.78 5.01
C MET A 60 7.97 -5.16 3.56
N LYS A 61 6.90 -5.95 3.32
CA LYS A 61 6.44 -6.28 1.96
C LYS A 61 5.89 -5.05 1.24
N VAL A 62 5.10 -4.22 1.92
CA VAL A 62 4.55 -2.97 1.37
C VAL A 62 5.67 -2.01 0.99
N LEU A 63 6.68 -1.80 1.85
CA LEU A 63 7.83 -0.95 1.55
C LEU A 63 8.56 -1.42 0.28
N LYS A 64 8.85 -2.72 0.17
CA LYS A 64 9.48 -3.28 -1.04
C LYS A 64 8.64 -3.05 -2.31
N GLN A 65 7.31 -3.13 -2.20
CA GLN A 65 6.42 -2.85 -3.33
C GLN A 65 6.43 -1.38 -3.73
N ILE A 66 6.42 -0.47 -2.74
CA ILE A 66 6.50 0.98 -2.98
C ILE A 66 7.83 1.33 -3.65
N GLU A 67 8.95 0.84 -3.12
CA GLU A 67 10.29 1.06 -3.72
C GLU A 67 10.38 0.53 -5.15
N LYS A 68 9.85 -0.68 -5.40
CA LYS A 68 9.82 -1.26 -6.75
C LYS A 68 9.00 -0.40 -7.70
N LYS A 69 7.85 0.11 -7.26
CA LYS A 69 7.00 0.98 -8.07
C LYS A 69 7.70 2.32 -8.35
N GLN A 70 8.37 2.91 -7.37
CA GLN A 70 9.17 4.13 -7.56
C GLN A 70 10.30 3.93 -8.57
N LYS A 71 11.03 2.79 -8.50
CA LYS A 71 12.07 2.45 -9.49
C LYS A 71 11.51 2.28 -10.90
N GLN A 72 10.31 1.72 -11.04
CA GLN A 72 9.64 1.55 -12.33
C GLN A 72 9.05 2.86 -12.86
N GLN A 73 8.69 3.78 -11.98
CA GLN A 73 8.24 5.14 -12.27
C GLN A 73 9.39 6.14 -12.19
N ALA A 74 10.65 5.70 -12.30
CA ALA A 74 11.80 6.59 -12.26
C ALA A 74 11.57 7.70 -13.30
N GLU A 75 11.36 8.91 -12.81
CA GLU A 75 11.20 10.05 -13.69
C GLU A 75 12.50 10.23 -14.49
N PRO A 76 12.43 10.77 -15.72
CA PRO A 76 13.63 10.97 -16.52
C PRO A 76 14.67 11.74 -15.72
N GLN A 77 15.95 11.35 -15.85
CA GLN A 77 17.05 11.97 -15.10
C GLN A 77 17.10 13.49 -15.31
N GLU A 78 16.62 13.97 -16.47
CA GLU A 78 16.49 15.38 -16.81
C GLU A 78 15.67 16.18 -15.78
N LYS A 79 14.72 15.57 -15.06
CA LYS A 79 13.97 16.26 -13.97
C LYS A 79 14.79 16.52 -12.72
N PHE A 80 15.81 15.71 -12.44
CA PHE A 80 16.63 15.81 -11.23
C PHE A 80 17.94 16.57 -11.47
N ILE A 81 18.52 16.43 -12.66
CA ILE A 81 19.81 17.01 -13.04
C ILE A 81 19.62 18.36 -13.76
N GLY A 82 18.40 18.64 -14.24
CA GLY A 82 18.12 19.73 -15.16
C GLY A 82 18.47 19.34 -16.60
N LEU A 83 18.02 20.14 -17.57
CA LEU A 83 18.43 19.99 -18.95
C LEU A 83 19.89 20.40 -19.11
N THR A 84 20.63 19.69 -19.95
CA THR A 84 21.97 20.13 -20.35
C THR A 84 21.91 21.48 -21.06
N ASN A 85 23.03 22.20 -21.14
CA ASN A 85 23.09 23.48 -21.87
C ASN A 85 22.65 23.30 -23.34
N ALA A 86 23.02 22.19 -23.98
CA ALA A 86 22.65 21.89 -25.35
C ALA A 86 21.14 21.63 -25.52
N GLU A 87 20.52 20.88 -24.60
CA GLU A 87 19.07 20.65 -24.62
C GLU A 87 18.30 21.93 -24.28
N THR A 88 18.79 22.71 -23.32
CA THR A 88 18.23 24.02 -22.98
C THR A 88 18.24 24.94 -24.20
N GLU A 89 19.36 25.02 -24.91
CA GLU A 89 19.49 25.83 -26.12
C GLU A 89 18.58 25.31 -27.25
N TYR A 90 18.50 23.99 -27.42
CA TYR A 90 17.57 23.37 -28.36
C TYR A 90 16.12 23.79 -28.09
N TRP A 91 15.64 23.68 -26.84
CA TRP A 91 14.28 24.07 -26.50
C TRP A 91 14.06 25.58 -26.60
N LEU A 92 15.03 26.40 -26.21
CA LEU A 92 14.95 27.85 -26.38
C LEU A 92 14.84 28.26 -27.86
N ARG A 93 15.51 27.53 -28.77
CA ARG A 93 15.35 27.71 -30.22
C ARG A 93 13.98 27.24 -30.70
N GLU A 94 13.55 26.04 -30.30
CA GLU A 94 12.26 25.46 -30.70
C GLU A 94 11.08 26.33 -30.25
N PHE A 95 11.15 26.89 -29.04
CA PHE A 95 10.15 27.82 -28.51
C PHE A 95 10.36 29.28 -28.95
N GLY A 96 11.39 29.59 -29.74
CA GLY A 96 11.60 30.91 -30.36
C GLY A 96 12.14 32.00 -29.42
N PHE A 97 12.69 31.63 -28.26
CA PHE A 97 13.32 32.56 -27.32
C PHE A 97 14.72 33.01 -27.76
N ILE A 98 15.38 32.19 -28.58
CA ILE A 98 16.68 32.51 -29.19
C ILE A 98 16.69 32.05 -30.65
N LYS A 99 17.47 32.72 -31.50
CA LYS A 99 17.58 32.42 -32.94
C LYS A 99 18.72 31.46 -33.25
#